data_AF-A0A2U3QY66-F1
#
_entry.id   AF-A0A2U3QY66-F1
#
_cell.length_a   1.000
_cell.length_b   1.000
_cell.length_c   1.000
_cell.angle_alpha   90.00
_cell.angle_beta   90.00
_cell.angle_gamma   90.00
#
_symmetry.space_group_name_H-M   'P 1'
#
loop_
_entity.id
_entity.type
_entity.pdbx_description
1 polymer ?
#
loop_
_entity_poly.entity_id
_entity_poly.type
_entity_poly.pdbx_seq_one_letter_code
_entity_poly.pdbx_strand_id
1 'polypeptide(L)'
;MNTDDGMLPLSDDEFSSLENINPQELDKDLSLDEIIQEILNSNSGKIHDLATRGILKDKFKRVEEAYNHDSKVCPQGKEINSWSENNIKNWSKKIRESKLLSQNFLEEAIAIVKRANIHHCNNIPRITQILSVLIFESLQDTGTLLQIGTGEGKSTTCAMLAAIKALQGNKVDIVTTS
;
A
#
# COMPACT_ATOMS: atom_id res chain seq x y z
N MET A 1 52.06 2.95 32.85
CA MET A 1 51.00 3.97 32.95
C MET A 1 49.78 3.39 32.26
N ASN A 2 48.75 3.06 33.05
CA ASN A 2 47.45 2.56 32.61
C ASN A 2 46.51 3.74 32.36
N THR A 3 45.78 3.68 31.25
CA THR A 3 44.51 4.37 30.96
C THR A 3 43.89 3.50 29.86
N ASP A 4 43.12 2.44 30.12
CA ASP A 4 41.80 2.39 30.78
C ASP A 4 40.83 3.46 30.24
N ASP A 5 40.51 3.33 28.95
CA ASP A 5 39.37 3.99 28.33
C ASP A 5 38.10 3.35 28.89
N GLY A 6 37.50 4.04 29.87
CA GLY A 6 36.28 3.62 30.55
C GLY A 6 35.09 3.50 29.61
N MET A 7 34.93 2.33 29.00
CA MET A 7 33.61 1.80 28.66
C MET A 7 33.00 1.28 29.96
N LEU A 8 32.08 2.04 30.54
CA LEU A 8 31.22 1.51 31.59
C LEU A 8 30.47 0.30 31.01
N PRO A 9 30.56 -0.90 31.64
CA PRO A 9 29.66 -1.98 31.26
C PRO A 9 28.24 -1.50 31.56
N LEU A 10 27.37 -1.55 30.55
CA LEU A 10 25.93 -1.38 30.73
C LEU A 10 25.51 -2.35 31.84
N SER A 11 24.91 -1.84 32.92
CA SER A 11 24.39 -2.68 33.99
C SER A 11 23.28 -3.56 33.43
N ASP A 12 23.19 -4.82 33.89
CA ASP A 12 22.17 -5.80 33.48
C ASP A 12 20.72 -5.25 33.61
N ASP A 13 20.52 -4.23 34.45
CA ASP A 13 19.25 -3.52 34.63
C ASP A 13 18.82 -2.66 33.42
N GLU A 14 19.75 -2.18 32.57
CA GLU A 14 19.40 -1.45 31.35
C GLU A 14 18.93 -2.40 30.23
N PHE A 15 19.38 -3.65 30.22
CA PHE A 15 18.85 -4.69 29.32
C PHE A 15 17.44 -5.14 29.73
N SER A 16 17.16 -5.17 31.04
CA SER A 16 15.83 -5.52 31.57
C SER A 16 14.73 -4.53 31.16
N SER A 17 15.10 -3.28 30.85
CA SER A 17 14.16 -2.23 30.42
C SER A 17 13.65 -2.40 28.98
N LEU A 18 14.32 -3.23 28.16
CA LEU A 18 13.88 -3.58 26.80
C LEU A 18 13.01 -4.84 26.75
N GLU A 19 12.98 -5.64 27.81
CA GLU A 19 12.21 -6.89 27.88
C GLU A 19 10.75 -6.71 28.28
N ASN A 20 10.33 -5.48 28.60
CA ASN A 20 8.94 -5.14 28.96
C ASN A 20 8.22 -4.30 27.90
N ILE A 21 8.66 -4.32 26.65
CA ILE A 21 7.82 -3.85 25.55
C ILE A 21 6.71 -4.89 25.36
N ASN A 22 5.49 -4.54 25.73
CA ASN A 22 4.32 -5.34 25.43
C ASN A 22 4.30 -5.63 23.92
N PRO A 23 4.31 -6.89 23.45
CA PRO A 23 4.28 -7.22 22.03
C PRO A 23 3.05 -6.65 21.31
N GLN A 24 2.01 -6.23 22.04
CA GLN A 24 0.82 -5.55 21.51
C GLN A 24 1.02 -4.04 21.28
N GLU A 25 2.11 -3.44 21.76
CA GLU A 25 2.54 -2.07 21.42
C GLU A 25 3.53 -2.03 20.26
N LEU A 26 3.96 -3.20 19.75
CA LEU A 26 4.77 -3.32 18.56
C LEU A 26 3.85 -3.28 17.32
N ASP A 27 3.80 -2.12 16.66
CA ASP A 27 3.22 -1.93 15.32
C ASP A 27 1.70 -2.17 15.23
N LYS A 28 0.92 -1.49 16.07
CA LYS A 28 -0.53 -1.40 15.85
C LYS A 28 -0.79 -0.59 14.59
N ASP A 29 -1.08 -1.26 13.49
CA ASP A 29 -1.57 -0.62 12.27
C ASP A 29 -2.76 0.28 12.60
N LEU A 30 -2.64 1.55 12.22
CA LEU A 30 -3.73 2.52 12.37
C LEU A 30 -4.96 2.06 11.59
N SER A 31 -6.13 2.27 12.16
CA SER A 31 -7.40 2.06 11.47
C SER A 31 -7.55 3.02 10.30
N LEU A 32 -8.44 2.67 9.35
CA LEU A 32 -8.75 3.54 8.22
C LEU A 32 -9.16 4.95 8.66
N ASP A 33 -9.93 5.07 9.75
CA ASP A 33 -10.40 6.36 10.24
C ASP A 33 -9.27 7.18 10.87
N GLU A 34 -8.35 6.55 11.61
CA GLU A 34 -7.16 7.21 12.14
C GLU A 34 -6.26 7.74 11.01
N ILE A 35 -5.99 6.93 9.98
CA ILE A 35 -5.17 7.36 8.84
C ILE A 35 -5.84 8.50 8.05
N ILE A 36 -7.16 8.45 7.87
CA ILE A 36 -7.90 9.54 7.22
C ILE A 36 -7.80 10.84 8.03
N GLN A 37 -7.86 10.77 9.36
CA GLN A 37 -7.65 11.94 10.21
C GLN A 37 -6.22 12.48 10.10
N GLU A 38 -5.20 11.62 10.05
CA GLU A 38 -3.82 12.07 9.82
C GLU A 38 -3.65 12.77 8.46
N ILE A 39 -4.26 12.24 7.40
CA ILE A 39 -4.26 12.86 6.08
C ILE A 39 -4.92 14.24 6.14
N LEU A 40 -6.06 14.38 6.82
CA LEU A 40 -6.76 15.66 6.99
C LEU A 40 -5.92 16.67 7.77
N ASN A 41 -5.24 16.24 8.83
CA ASN A 41 -4.43 17.12 9.68
C ASN A 41 -3.13 17.58 9.00
N SER A 42 -2.58 16.75 8.10
CA SER A 42 -1.24 16.97 7.53
C SER A 42 -1.25 17.50 6.09
N ASN A 43 -2.41 17.55 5.43
CA ASN A 43 -2.51 17.97 4.03
C ASN A 43 -3.51 19.12 3.87
N SER A 44 -3.34 19.87 2.78
CA SER A 44 -4.30 20.86 2.30
C SER A 44 -4.58 20.67 0.81
N GLY A 45 -5.59 21.35 0.28
CA GLY A 45 -5.94 21.29 -1.14
C GLY A 45 -6.49 19.94 -1.59
N LYS A 46 -6.08 19.46 -2.77
CA LYS A 46 -6.74 18.31 -3.43
C LYS A 46 -6.72 17.01 -2.63
N ILE A 47 -5.62 16.70 -1.93
CA ILE A 47 -5.55 15.49 -1.08
C ILE A 47 -6.51 15.62 0.11
N HIS A 48 -6.52 16.79 0.75
CA HIS A 48 -7.45 17.09 1.83
C HIS A 48 -8.90 16.98 1.33
N ASP A 49 -9.23 17.53 0.16
CA ASP A 49 -10.57 17.46 -0.43
C ASP A 49 -11.02 16.02 -0.71
N LEU A 50 -10.11 15.15 -1.17
CA LEU A 50 -10.41 13.72 -1.37
C LEU A 50 -10.76 13.02 -0.04
N ALA A 51 -10.08 13.37 1.05
CA ALA A 51 -10.35 12.84 2.38
C ALA A 51 -11.66 13.41 2.95
N THR A 52 -11.84 14.73 2.94
CA THR A 52 -13.02 15.41 3.49
C THR A 52 -14.32 14.96 2.81
N ARG A 53 -14.28 14.76 1.48
CA ARG A 53 -15.45 14.32 0.71
C ARG A 53 -15.75 12.83 0.85
N GLY A 54 -14.99 12.09 1.68
CA GLY A 54 -15.15 10.65 1.86
C GLY A 54 -14.66 9.80 0.67
N ILE A 55 -14.10 10.43 -0.37
CA ILE A 55 -13.72 9.75 -1.62
C ILE A 55 -12.66 8.68 -1.35
N LEU A 56 -11.66 8.97 -0.52
CA LEU A 56 -10.62 8.00 -0.16
C LEU A 56 -11.21 6.80 0.61
N LYS A 57 -12.06 7.07 1.60
CA LYS A 57 -12.71 6.03 2.42
C LYS A 57 -13.59 5.13 1.56
N ASP A 58 -14.37 5.71 0.64
CA ASP A 58 -15.26 4.97 -0.25
C ASP A 58 -14.48 4.15 -1.28
N LYS A 59 -13.43 4.72 -1.87
CA LYS A 59 -12.53 3.99 -2.79
C LYS A 59 -11.86 2.81 -2.08
N PHE A 60 -11.35 3.02 -0.86
CA PHE A 60 -10.75 1.95 -0.07
C PHE A 60 -11.74 0.82 0.19
N LYS A 61 -12.97 1.14 0.60
CA LYS A 61 -14.03 0.13 0.79
C LYS A 61 -14.31 -0.65 -0.50
N ARG A 62 -14.34 0.02 -1.66
CA ARG A 62 -14.53 -0.67 -2.95
C ARG A 62 -13.37 -1.59 -3.33
N VAL A 63 -12.13 -1.26 -2.94
CA VAL A 63 -10.99 -2.17 -3.09
C VAL A 63 -11.19 -3.43 -2.24
N GLU A 64 -11.54 -3.26 -0.96
CA GLU A 64 -11.79 -4.39 -0.06
C GLU A 64 -13.00 -5.22 -0.51
N GLU A 65 -14.06 -4.58 -1.00
CA GLU A 65 -15.21 -5.26 -1.58
C GLU A 65 -14.80 -6.08 -2.81
N ALA A 66 -14.05 -5.48 -3.75
CA ALA A 66 -13.56 -6.20 -4.92
C ALA A 66 -12.66 -7.39 -4.54
N TYR A 67 -11.81 -7.23 -3.52
CA TYR A 67 -10.94 -8.30 -3.04
C TYR A 67 -11.72 -9.54 -2.58
N ASN A 68 -12.93 -9.36 -2.05
CA ASN A 68 -13.79 -10.43 -1.54
C ASN A 68 -14.88 -10.89 -2.52
N HIS A 69 -14.78 -10.50 -3.80
CA HIS A 69 -15.70 -10.94 -4.85
C HIS A 69 -14.92 -11.46 -6.06
N ASP A 70 -15.58 -12.17 -6.96
CA ASP A 70 -15.00 -12.51 -8.26
C ASP A 70 -14.84 -11.24 -9.11
N SER A 71 -13.87 -11.26 -10.02
CA SER A 71 -13.59 -10.15 -10.90
C SER A 71 -14.78 -9.84 -11.80
N LYS A 72 -15.16 -8.56 -11.88
CA LYS A 72 -16.21 -8.06 -12.78
C LYS A 72 -15.74 -8.04 -14.23
N VAL A 73 -14.44 -7.84 -14.45
CA VAL A 73 -13.87 -7.73 -15.80
C VAL A 73 -13.54 -9.09 -16.42
N CYS A 74 -13.03 -10.01 -15.60
CA CYS A 74 -12.71 -11.36 -16.01
C CYS A 74 -13.06 -12.32 -14.87
N PRO A 75 -14.34 -12.71 -14.75
CA PRO A 75 -14.78 -13.71 -13.80
C PRO A 75 -13.98 -15.01 -13.95
N GLN A 76 -13.56 -15.59 -12.83
CA GLN A 76 -12.84 -16.87 -12.76
C GLN A 76 -13.51 -17.89 -11.82
N GLY A 77 -14.74 -17.60 -11.38
CA GLY A 77 -15.58 -18.46 -10.55
C GLY A 77 -15.19 -18.48 -9.08
N LYS A 78 -14.36 -17.53 -8.62
CA LYS A 78 -13.89 -17.44 -7.24
C LYS A 78 -13.47 -16.02 -6.86
N GLU A 79 -13.51 -15.72 -5.57
CA GLU A 79 -13.12 -14.41 -5.02
C GLU A 79 -11.64 -14.11 -5.25
N ILE A 80 -11.29 -12.84 -5.51
CA ILE A 80 -9.91 -12.39 -5.75
C ILE A 80 -8.96 -12.79 -4.61
N ASN A 81 -9.42 -12.75 -3.36
CA ASN A 81 -8.64 -13.17 -2.18
C ASN A 81 -8.16 -14.63 -2.24
N SER A 82 -8.81 -15.48 -3.05
CA SER A 82 -8.54 -16.92 -3.20
C SER A 82 -7.77 -17.26 -4.48
N TRP A 83 -7.49 -16.25 -5.32
CA TRP A 83 -6.83 -16.44 -6.60
C TRP A 83 -5.42 -16.99 -6.44
N SER A 84 -5.00 -17.84 -7.38
CA SER A 84 -3.62 -18.28 -7.53
C SER A 84 -2.84 -17.35 -8.47
N GLU A 85 -1.52 -17.56 -8.57
CA GLU A 85 -0.67 -16.85 -9.52
C GLU A 85 -1.19 -16.97 -10.97
N ASN A 86 -1.68 -18.15 -11.37
CA ASN A 86 -2.26 -18.36 -12.70
C ASN A 86 -3.53 -17.53 -12.91
N ASN A 87 -4.38 -17.40 -11.88
CA ASN A 87 -5.57 -16.56 -11.97
C ASN A 87 -5.18 -15.08 -12.20
N ILE A 88 -4.16 -14.57 -11.49
CA ILE A 88 -3.64 -13.21 -11.64
C ILE A 88 -3.04 -12.99 -13.03
N LYS A 89 -2.22 -13.94 -13.52
CA LYS A 89 -1.61 -13.88 -14.85
C LYS A 89 -2.67 -13.85 -15.96
N ASN A 90 -3.71 -14.68 -15.85
CA ASN A 90 -4.80 -14.72 -16.82
C ASN A 90 -5.57 -13.39 -16.87
N TRP A 91 -5.88 -12.81 -15.70
CA TRP A 91 -6.56 -11.52 -15.63
C TRP A 91 -5.69 -10.41 -16.23
N SER A 92 -4.41 -10.33 -15.83
CA SER A 92 -3.51 -9.26 -16.29
C SER A 92 -3.28 -9.30 -17.81
N LYS A 93 -3.21 -10.49 -18.41
CA LYS A 93 -3.15 -10.66 -19.87
C LYS A 93 -4.37 -10.06 -20.56
N LYS A 94 -5.59 -10.46 -20.15
CA LYS A 94 -6.84 -9.97 -20.74
C LYS A 94 -7.02 -8.46 -20.60
N ILE A 95 -6.65 -7.91 -19.45
CA ILE A 95 -6.71 -6.47 -19.19
C ILE A 95 -5.80 -5.69 -20.12
N ARG A 96 -4.56 -6.14 -20.32
CA ARG A 96 -3.60 -5.49 -21.21
C ARG A 96 -4.06 -5.53 -22.67
N GLU A 97 -4.61 -6.67 -23.10
CA GLU A 97 -5.13 -6.85 -24.46
C GLU A 97 -6.36 -5.97 -24.74
N SER A 98 -7.23 -5.80 -23.74
CA SER A 98 -8.51 -5.10 -23.88
C SER A 98 -8.45 -3.59 -23.58
N LYS A 99 -7.37 -3.10 -22.95
CA LYS A 99 -7.20 -1.69 -22.48
C LYS A 99 -8.35 -1.20 -21.56
N LEU A 100 -9.07 -2.13 -20.92
CA LEU A 100 -10.27 -1.84 -20.12
C LEU A 100 -10.00 -1.11 -18.80
N LEU A 101 -8.75 -1.08 -18.34
CA LEU A 101 -8.39 -0.47 -17.06
C LEU A 101 -8.50 1.07 -17.06
N SER A 102 -8.70 1.66 -18.23
CA SER A 102 -8.73 3.12 -18.42
C SER A 102 -9.97 3.82 -17.86
N GLN A 103 -11.07 3.13 -17.49
CA GLN A 103 -12.29 3.86 -17.08
C GLN A 103 -13.10 3.42 -15.85
N ASN A 104 -13.08 2.17 -15.34
CA ASN A 104 -13.99 1.83 -14.21
C ASN A 104 -13.56 0.69 -13.27
N PHE A 105 -12.33 0.18 -13.40
CA PHE A 105 -11.90 -1.03 -12.67
C PHE A 105 -10.63 -0.82 -11.85
N LEU A 106 -10.35 0.42 -11.48
CA LEU A 106 -9.16 0.76 -10.71
C LEU A 106 -9.15 0.02 -9.36
N GLU A 107 -10.26 0.04 -8.63
CA GLU A 107 -10.34 -0.59 -7.32
C GLU A 107 -10.16 -2.12 -7.41
N GLU A 108 -10.70 -2.76 -8.45
CA GLU A 108 -10.45 -4.18 -8.73
C GLU A 108 -8.99 -4.44 -9.08
N ALA A 109 -8.37 -3.58 -9.91
CA ALA A 109 -6.96 -3.70 -10.25
C ALA A 109 -6.06 -3.59 -9.00
N ILE A 110 -6.36 -2.65 -8.10
CA ILE A 110 -5.65 -2.51 -6.82
C ILE A 110 -5.86 -3.75 -5.95
N ALA A 111 -7.08 -4.33 -5.89
CA ALA A 111 -7.34 -5.57 -5.16
C ALA A 111 -6.54 -6.77 -5.72
N ILE A 112 -6.38 -6.85 -7.03
CA ILE A 112 -5.59 -7.90 -7.68
C ILE A 112 -4.09 -7.68 -7.49
N VAL A 113 -3.61 -6.43 -7.53
CA VAL A 113 -2.22 -6.10 -7.20
C VAL A 113 -1.93 -6.38 -5.71
N LYS A 114 -2.88 -6.10 -4.81
CA LYS A 114 -2.82 -6.52 -3.40
C LYS A 114 -2.65 -8.04 -3.29
N ARG A 115 -3.46 -8.81 -4.03
CA ARG A 115 -3.35 -10.28 -4.06
C ARG A 115 -1.99 -10.74 -4.61
N ALA A 116 -1.50 -10.09 -5.67
CA ALA A 116 -0.20 -10.41 -6.27
C ALA A 116 0.96 -10.14 -5.29
N ASN A 117 0.89 -9.03 -4.54
CA ASN A 117 1.89 -8.72 -3.51
C ASN A 117 1.93 -9.79 -2.41
N ILE A 118 0.77 -10.26 -1.96
CA ILE A 118 0.67 -11.34 -0.98
C ILE A 118 1.30 -12.63 -1.52
N HIS A 119 1.03 -13.00 -2.77
CA HIS A 119 1.67 -14.18 -3.39
C HIS A 119 3.18 -14.04 -3.52
N HIS A 120 3.67 -12.86 -3.91
CA HIS A 120 5.08 -12.67 -4.22
C HIS A 120 5.95 -12.50 -2.97
N CYS A 121 5.46 -11.74 -2.00
CA CYS A 121 6.25 -11.31 -0.84
C CYS A 121 5.75 -11.90 0.48
N ASN A 122 4.65 -12.67 0.48
CA ASN A 122 3.95 -13.11 1.69
C ASN A 122 3.61 -11.96 2.66
N ASN A 123 3.42 -10.75 2.11
CA ASN A 123 3.13 -9.54 2.87
C ASN A 123 1.79 -8.94 2.45
N ILE A 124 0.94 -8.61 3.42
CA ILE A 124 -0.34 -7.93 3.18
C ILE A 124 -0.06 -6.43 3.11
N PRO A 125 -0.39 -5.74 2.00
CA PRO A 125 -0.23 -4.30 1.93
C PRO A 125 -1.03 -3.58 3.02
N ARG A 126 -0.39 -2.64 3.73
CA ARG A 126 -1.02 -1.80 4.77
C ARG A 126 -2.06 -0.86 4.16
N ILE A 127 -2.99 -0.38 4.99
CA ILE A 127 -4.01 0.61 4.59
C ILE A 127 -3.35 1.85 3.98
N THR A 128 -2.28 2.36 4.61
CA THR A 128 -1.49 3.51 4.12
C THR A 128 -0.96 3.30 2.71
N GLN A 129 -0.52 2.09 2.36
CA GLN A 129 0.02 1.78 1.04
C GLN A 129 -1.09 1.77 -0.02
N ILE A 130 -2.25 1.17 0.30
CA ILE A 130 -3.43 1.17 -0.58
C ILE A 130 -3.94 2.60 -0.79
N LEU A 131 -4.07 3.39 0.28
CA LEU A 131 -4.49 4.80 0.21
C LEU A 131 -3.51 5.64 -0.60
N SER A 132 -2.20 5.41 -0.48
CA SER A 132 -1.18 6.11 -1.27
C SER A 132 -1.38 5.87 -2.77
N VAL A 133 -1.61 4.63 -3.18
CA VAL A 133 -1.92 4.30 -4.59
C VAL A 133 -3.23 4.98 -5.02
N LEU A 134 -4.27 4.95 -4.20
CA LEU A 134 -5.55 5.61 -4.50
C LEU A 134 -5.42 7.12 -4.65
N ILE A 135 -4.57 7.78 -3.86
CA ILE A 135 -4.31 9.22 -3.97
C ILE A 135 -3.60 9.51 -5.30
N PHE A 136 -2.54 8.78 -5.63
CA PHE A 136 -1.83 8.95 -6.91
C PHE A 136 -2.76 8.79 -8.11
N GLU A 137 -3.64 7.79 -8.09
CA GLU A 137 -4.58 7.54 -9.19
C GLU A 137 -5.72 8.57 -9.24
N SER A 138 -6.16 9.07 -8.09
CA SER A 138 -7.19 10.12 -8.04
C SER A 138 -6.67 11.48 -8.49
N LEU A 139 -5.34 11.67 -8.49
CA LEU A 139 -4.66 12.91 -8.85
C LEU A 139 -3.73 12.72 -10.06
N GLN A 140 -4.01 11.75 -10.93
CA GLN A 140 -3.14 11.35 -12.04
C GLN A 140 -2.73 12.49 -12.99
N ASP A 141 -3.55 13.53 -13.12
CA ASP A 141 -3.27 14.69 -13.98
C ASP A 141 -2.47 15.79 -13.27
N THR A 142 -1.87 15.48 -12.12
CA THR A 142 -1.09 16.40 -11.30
C THR A 142 0.25 15.78 -10.93
N GLY A 143 1.31 16.60 -10.90
CA GLY A 143 2.59 16.21 -10.33
C GLY A 143 2.51 16.09 -8.81
N THR A 144 1.88 15.02 -8.32
CA THR A 144 1.68 14.75 -6.88
C THR A 144 2.94 14.16 -6.26
N LEU A 145 3.32 14.67 -5.09
CA LEU A 145 4.38 14.11 -4.24
C LEU A 145 3.76 13.64 -2.92
N LEU A 146 4.01 12.38 -2.54
CA LEU A 146 3.58 11.84 -1.25
C LEU A 146 4.78 11.61 -0.34
N GLN A 147 4.75 12.22 0.85
CA GLN A 147 5.71 11.93 1.91
C GLN A 147 5.19 10.75 2.73
N ILE A 148 5.82 9.59 2.54
CA ILE A 148 5.50 8.37 3.28
C ILE A 148 6.64 8.09 4.26
N GLY A 149 6.30 7.83 5.52
CA GLY A 149 7.26 7.55 6.60
C GLY A 149 8.26 6.44 6.26
N THR A 150 9.42 6.45 6.90
CA THR A 150 10.37 5.31 6.84
C THR A 150 9.76 4.13 7.59
N GLY A 151 9.93 2.90 7.07
CA GLY A 151 9.27 1.71 7.61
C GLY A 151 7.88 1.44 7.03
N GLU A 152 7.17 2.44 6.49
CA GLU A 152 5.81 2.29 5.91
C GLU A 152 5.76 1.54 4.55
N GLY A 153 6.89 1.00 4.10
CA GLY A 153 6.97 0.21 2.86
C GLY A 153 6.80 1.02 1.57
N LYS A 154 7.49 2.17 1.47
CA LYS A 154 7.58 3.00 0.26
C LYS A 154 7.88 2.19 -1.01
N SER A 155 8.80 1.23 -0.94
CA SER A 155 9.16 0.38 -2.08
C SER A 155 7.99 -0.47 -2.56
N THR A 156 7.21 -1.04 -1.63
CA THR A 156 5.99 -1.80 -1.95
C THR A 156 4.94 -0.90 -2.59
N THR A 157 4.68 0.28 -2.02
CA THR A 157 3.75 1.27 -2.62
C THR A 157 4.18 1.65 -4.03
N CYS A 158 5.47 1.89 -4.25
CA CYS A 158 6.03 2.22 -5.57
C CYS A 158 5.84 1.07 -6.57
N ALA A 159 6.11 -0.18 -6.17
CA ALA A 159 5.91 -1.36 -7.01
C ALA A 159 4.42 -1.56 -7.37
N MET A 160 3.51 -1.37 -6.40
CA MET A 160 2.07 -1.44 -6.64
C MET A 160 1.62 -0.37 -7.63
N LEU A 161 2.04 0.89 -7.44
CA LEU A 161 1.73 1.99 -8.35
C LEU A 161 2.28 1.73 -9.76
N ALA A 162 3.53 1.27 -9.86
CA ALA A 162 4.14 0.93 -11.14
C ALA A 162 3.39 -0.19 -11.87
N ALA A 163 2.93 -1.21 -11.14
CA ALA A 163 2.10 -2.27 -11.71
C ALA A 163 0.78 -1.72 -12.25
N ILE A 164 0.08 -0.85 -11.51
CA ILE A 164 -1.16 -0.21 -11.94
C ILE A 164 -0.93 0.64 -13.19
N LYS A 165 0.08 1.52 -13.20
CA LYS A 165 0.41 2.35 -14.36
C LYS A 165 0.79 1.52 -15.59
N ALA A 166 1.53 0.43 -15.41
CA ALA A 166 1.87 -0.49 -16.49
C ALA A 166 0.64 -1.24 -17.04
N LEU A 167 -0.32 -1.58 -16.18
CA LEU A 167 -1.60 -2.18 -16.58
C LEU A 167 -2.51 -1.19 -17.33
N GLN A 168 -2.40 0.11 -17.03
CA GLN A 168 -3.03 1.20 -17.79
C GLN A 168 -2.36 1.47 -19.14
N GLY A 169 -1.25 0.78 -19.45
CA GLY A 169 -0.52 0.91 -20.71
C GLY A 169 0.59 1.95 -20.70
N ASN A 170 0.91 2.53 -19.54
CA ASN A 170 2.01 3.48 -19.40
C ASN A 170 3.36 2.75 -19.31
N LYS A 171 4.42 3.40 -19.79
CA LYS A 171 5.79 3.04 -19.41
C LYS A 171 6.12 3.72 -18.09
N VAL A 172 6.75 3.00 -17.17
CA VAL A 172 7.05 3.48 -15.82
C VAL A 172 8.55 3.42 -15.60
N ASP A 173 9.14 4.56 -15.27
CA ASP A 173 10.53 4.68 -14.85
C ASP A 173 10.56 4.88 -13.33
N ILE A 174 11.29 4.00 -12.63
CA ILE A 174 11.50 4.11 -11.18
C ILE A 174 12.92 4.62 -10.96
N VAL A 175 13.02 5.85 -10.45
CA VAL A 175 14.32 6.48 -10.16
C VAL A 175 14.64 6.31 -8.68
N THR A 176 15.76 5.67 -8.39
CA THR A 176 16.26 5.45 -7.03
C THR A 176 17.65 6.06 -6.88
N THR A 177 17.93 6.66 -5.73
CA THR A 177 19.30 7.03 -5.34
C THR A 177 19.97 5.80 -4.73
N SER A 178 21.06 5.32 -5.34
CA SER A 178 21.90 4.24 -4.82
C SER A 178 22.76 4.69 -3.64
#